data_AF-A0A539D1U9-F1
#
_entry.id   AF-A0A539D1U9-F1
#
_cell.length_a   1.000
_cell.length_b   1.000
_cell.length_c   1.000
_cell.angle_alpha   90.00
_cell.angle_beta   90.00
_cell.angle_gamma   90.00
#
_symmetry.space_group_name_H-M   'P 1'
#
loop_
_entity.id
_entity.type
_entity.pdbx_description
1 polymer ?
#
loop_
_entity_poly.entity_id
_entity_poly.type
_entity_poly.pdbx_seq_one_letter_code
_entity_poly.pdbx_strand_id
1 'polypeptide(L)'
;RDQRIALDNLAHAWPELSAADQRTLARDVFERLGENIYDVAALPRWSTEDRRLRLEVDGLEHLAAARAAGHGVVLIGGHQGAWELVAPALLDRGIPVVGLARPIREARLDQWLDEHRAALGTGTIKIWAGAFSAC
;
A
#
# COMPACT_ATOMS: atom_id res chain seq x y z
N ARG A 1 -5.46 -21.85 -6.72
CA ARG A 1 -4.80 -21.09 -7.81
C ARG A 1 -3.72 -20.19 -7.22
N ASP A 2 -4.06 -19.30 -6.30
CA ASP A 2 -3.16 -18.25 -5.80
C ASP A 2 -1.99 -18.82 -4.98
N GLN A 3 -2.20 -19.89 -4.21
CA GLN A 3 -1.12 -20.58 -3.50
C GLN A 3 -0.02 -21.09 -4.45
N ARG A 4 -0.38 -21.58 -5.65
CA ARG A 4 0.60 -22.02 -6.64
C ARG A 4 1.40 -20.83 -7.17
N ILE A 5 0.72 -19.73 -7.50
CA ILE A 5 1.38 -18.50 -7.96
C ILE A 5 2.34 -17.97 -6.89
N ALA A 6 1.93 -18.00 -5.61
CA ALA A 6 2.78 -17.59 -4.50
C ALA A 6 4.04 -18.48 -4.41
N LEU A 7 3.89 -19.80 -4.48
CA LEU A 7 5.03 -20.73 -4.47
C LEU A 7 5.97 -20.52 -5.67
N ASP A 8 5.40 -20.35 -6.87
CA ASP A 8 6.19 -20.07 -8.07
C ASP A 8 6.98 -18.77 -7.89
N ASN A 9 6.35 -17.69 -7.42
CA ASN A 9 7.04 -16.42 -7.15
C ASN A 9 8.14 -16.57 -6.10
N LEU A 10 7.89 -17.32 -5.01
CA LEU A 10 8.90 -17.56 -3.97
C LEU A 10 10.08 -18.38 -4.49
N ALA A 11 9.86 -19.36 -5.35
CA ALA A 11 10.94 -20.14 -5.96
C ALA A 11 11.82 -19.29 -6.89
N HIS A 12 11.26 -18.26 -7.53
CA HIS A 12 12.03 -17.30 -8.34
C HIS A 12 12.77 -16.28 -7.46
N ALA A 13 12.14 -15.78 -6.40
CA ALA A 13 12.69 -14.73 -5.55
C ALA A 13 13.72 -15.25 -4.53
N TRP A 14 13.53 -16.48 -4.03
CA TRP A 14 14.36 -17.13 -3.02
C TRP A 14 14.64 -18.61 -3.39
N PRO A 15 15.38 -18.86 -4.48
CA PRO A 15 15.71 -20.20 -4.93
C PRO A 15 16.57 -21.00 -3.93
N GLU A 16 17.23 -20.32 -3.00
CA GLU A 16 18.06 -20.91 -1.95
C GLU A 16 17.25 -21.52 -0.80
N LEU A 17 15.97 -21.16 -0.65
CA LEU A 17 15.11 -21.72 0.39
C LEU A 17 14.70 -23.16 0.05
N SER A 18 14.57 -24.00 1.08
CA SER A 18 14.04 -25.34 0.88
C SER A 18 12.57 -25.28 0.44
N ALA A 19 12.09 -26.31 -0.26
CA ALA A 19 10.68 -26.40 -0.63
C ALA A 19 9.73 -26.39 0.60
N ALA A 20 10.22 -26.82 1.77
CA ALA A 20 9.45 -26.75 3.01
C ALA A 20 9.35 -25.30 3.52
N ASP A 21 10.46 -24.55 3.50
CA ASP A 21 10.49 -23.15 3.92
C ASP A 21 9.67 -22.26 2.99
N GLN A 22 9.74 -22.48 1.68
CA GLN A 22 8.90 -21.79 0.70
C GLN A 22 7.41 -22.04 0.95
N ARG A 23 7.01 -23.25 1.36
CA ARG A 23 5.62 -23.55 1.73
C ARG A 23 5.19 -22.86 3.02
N THR A 24 6.09 -22.76 4.00
CA THR A 24 5.83 -22.00 5.23
C THR A 24 5.66 -20.52 4.91
N LEU A 25 6.61 -19.92 4.19
CA LEU A 25 6.53 -18.51 3.81
C LEU A 25 5.30 -18.21 2.95
N ALA A 26 4.91 -19.11 2.04
CA ALA A 26 3.69 -18.94 1.25
C ALA A 26 2.43 -18.86 2.14
N ARG A 27 2.34 -19.70 3.18
CA ARG A 27 1.23 -19.63 4.15
C ARG A 27 1.24 -18.31 4.91
N ASP A 28 2.40 -17.90 5.42
CA ASP A 28 2.56 -16.67 6.19
C ASP A 28 2.15 -15.43 5.36
N VAL A 29 2.39 -15.44 4.04
CA VAL A 29 1.92 -14.40 3.12
C VAL A 29 0.39 -14.29 3.11
N PHE A 30 -0.34 -15.41 3.09
CA PHE A 30 -1.81 -15.39 3.11
C PHE A 30 -2.36 -14.98 4.47
N GLU A 31 -1.70 -15.37 5.57
CA GLU A 31 -2.04 -14.93 6.92
C GLU A 31 -1.89 -13.40 7.02
N ARG A 32 -0.74 -12.85 6.61
CA ARG A 32 -0.50 -11.39 6.57
C ARG A 32 -1.43 -10.65 5.62
N LEU A 33 -1.84 -11.27 4.52
CA LEU A 33 -2.85 -10.69 3.63
C LEU A 33 -4.19 -10.52 4.36
N GLY A 34 -4.58 -11.50 5.18
CA GLY A 34 -5.78 -11.40 6.03
C GLY A 34 -5.67 -10.28 7.06
N GLU A 35 -4.52 -10.16 7.73
CA GLU A 35 -4.21 -9.07 8.66
C GLU A 35 -4.30 -7.70 7.97
N ASN A 36 -3.68 -7.56 6.80
CA ASN A 36 -3.74 -6.32 6.02
C ASN A 36 -5.18 -5.93 5.64
N ILE A 37 -6.03 -6.90 5.26
CA ILE A 37 -7.43 -6.64 4.94
C ILE A 37 -8.16 -6.11 6.19
N TYR A 38 -7.89 -6.71 7.35
CA TYR A 38 -8.44 -6.23 8.62
C TYR A 38 -7.96 -4.82 8.94
N ASP A 39 -6.66 -4.55 8.82
CA ASP A 39 -6.09 -3.23 9.08
C ASP A 39 -6.73 -2.15 8.20
N VAL A 40 -6.88 -2.40 6.90
CA VAL A 40 -7.54 -1.48 5.97
C VAL A 40 -8.98 -1.20 6.38
N ALA A 41 -9.73 -2.23 6.78
CA ALA A 41 -11.12 -2.08 7.22
C ALA A 41 -11.24 -1.37 8.58
N ALA A 42 -10.25 -1.54 9.47
CA ALA A 42 -10.24 -0.93 10.80
C ALA A 42 -9.71 0.50 10.80
N LEU A 43 -8.88 0.87 9.82
CA LEU A 43 -8.11 2.12 9.78
C LEU A 43 -8.96 3.39 9.95
N PRO A 44 -10.15 3.54 9.34
CA PRO A 44 -10.99 4.72 9.56
C PRO A 44 -11.48 4.89 11.01
N ARG A 45 -11.39 3.84 11.84
CA ARG A 45 -11.76 3.89 13.26
C ARG A 45 -10.64 4.41 14.14
N TRP A 46 -9.41 4.49 13.64
CA TRP A 46 -8.28 5.02 14.40
C TRP A 46 -8.29 6.54 14.32
N SER A 47 -8.14 7.20 15.47
CA SER A 47 -7.93 8.65 15.49
C SER A 47 -6.57 9.02 14.87
N THR A 48 -6.38 10.30 14.54
CA THR A 48 -5.06 10.80 14.12
C THR A 48 -4.00 10.58 15.21
N GLU A 49 -4.37 10.72 16.49
CA GLU A 49 -3.48 10.45 17.61
C GLU A 49 -3.12 8.96 17.67
N ASP A 50 -4.10 8.08 17.51
CA ASP A 50 -3.91 6.63 17.45
C ASP A 50 -2.92 6.22 16.36
N ARG A 51 -3.05 6.80 15.17
CA ARG A 51 -2.14 6.54 14.05
C ARG A 51 -0.74 7.08 14.31
N ARG A 52 -0.61 8.29 14.85
CA ARG A 52 0.71 8.87 15.20
C ARG A 52 1.45 8.06 16.25
N LEU A 53 0.74 7.45 17.21
CA LEU A 53 1.34 6.60 18.24
C LEU A 53 1.75 5.21 17.72
N ARG A 54 1.08 4.69 16.69
CA ARG A 54 1.31 3.34 16.16
C ARG A 54 2.22 3.32 14.92
N LEU A 55 2.33 4.43 14.20
CA LEU A 55 3.03 4.49 12.92
C LEU A 55 4.27 5.37 13.04
N GLU A 56 5.43 4.75 12.86
CA GLU A 56 6.72 5.42 12.70
C GLU A 56 7.06 5.53 11.22
N VAL A 57 7.76 6.60 10.83
CA VAL A 57 8.16 6.83 9.44
C VAL A 57 9.62 7.24 9.43
N ASP A 58 10.46 6.37 8.90
CA ASP A 58 11.88 6.62 8.68
C ASP A 58 12.12 7.26 7.31
N GLY A 59 13.14 8.12 7.20
CA GLY A 59 13.53 8.76 5.94
C GLY A 59 12.76 10.02 5.56
N LEU A 60 12.02 10.63 6.51
CA LEU A 60 11.29 11.88 6.27
C LEU A 60 12.20 13.05 5.87
N GLU A 61 13.47 13.02 6.28
CA GLU A 61 14.51 13.97 5.89
C GLU A 61 14.73 14.02 4.38
N HIS A 62 14.53 12.91 3.66
CA HIS A 62 14.63 12.88 2.20
C HIS A 62 13.49 13.65 1.54
N LEU A 63 12.27 13.50 2.07
CA LEU A 63 11.13 14.29 1.61
C LEU A 63 11.32 15.78 1.90
N ALA A 64 11.79 16.11 3.10
CA ALA A 64 12.06 17.49 3.50
C ALA A 64 13.11 18.14 2.59
N ALA A 65 14.22 17.45 2.30
CA ALA A 65 15.29 17.94 1.44
C ALA A 65 14.82 18.17 0.00
N ALA A 66 14.08 17.22 -0.59
CA ALA A 66 13.56 17.35 -1.95
C ALA A 66 12.59 18.54 -2.07
N ARG A 67 11.72 18.72 -1.07
CA ARG A 67 10.77 19.86 -1.05
C ARG A 67 11.48 21.20 -0.85
N ALA A 68 12.50 21.26 0.00
CA ALA A 68 13.30 22.48 0.20
C ALA A 68 14.03 22.91 -1.09
N ALA A 69 14.40 21.95 -1.94
CA ALA A 69 14.98 22.20 -3.26
C ALA A 69 13.93 22.59 -4.34
N GLY A 70 12.65 22.70 -3.97
CA GLY A 70 11.56 23.05 -4.90
C GLY A 70 11.12 21.90 -5.82
N HIS A 71 11.48 20.66 -5.51
CA HIS A 71 11.09 19.50 -6.30
C HIS A 71 9.79 18.86 -5.79
N GLY A 72 9.02 18.32 -6.74
CA GLY A 72 7.99 17.31 -6.43
C GLY A 72 8.65 15.98 -6.06
N VAL A 73 7.91 15.14 -5.33
CA VAL A 73 8.39 13.81 -4.88
C VAL A 73 7.47 12.73 -5.41
N VAL A 74 8.06 11.66 -5.97
CA VAL A 74 7.36 10.42 -6.29
C VAL A 74 7.77 9.37 -5.28
N LEU A 75 6.80 8.87 -4.50
CA LEU A 75 7.00 7.77 -3.58
C LEU A 75 6.80 6.46 -4.34
N ILE A 76 7.81 5.61 -4.37
CA ILE A 76 7.78 4.31 -5.03
C ILE A 76 7.85 3.23 -3.97
N GLY A 77 6.91 2.28 -4.01
CA GLY A 77 6.83 1.18 -3.07
C GLY A 77 6.34 -0.10 -3.73
N GLY A 78 6.30 -1.18 -2.94
CA GLY A 78 5.72 -2.47 -3.33
C GLY A 78 4.41 -2.75 -2.59
N HIS A 79 3.67 -3.76 -3.04
CA HIS A 79 2.52 -4.32 -2.32
C HIS A 79 3.02 -5.16 -1.14
N GLN A 80 3.58 -4.50 -0.14
CA GLN A 80 4.24 -5.11 1.01
C GLN A 80 3.69 -4.49 2.29
N GLY A 81 3.44 -5.33 3.29
CA GLY A 81 2.81 -4.90 4.55
C GLY A 81 1.47 -4.19 4.30
N ALA A 82 1.06 -3.34 5.24
CA ALA A 82 -0.16 -2.55 5.15
C ALA A 82 0.09 -1.21 4.42
N TRP A 83 0.34 -1.27 3.11
CA TRP A 83 0.72 -0.09 2.30
C TRP A 83 -0.32 1.05 2.31
N GLU A 84 -1.60 0.75 2.59
CA GLU A 84 -2.66 1.77 2.72
C GLU A 84 -2.43 2.72 3.91
N LEU A 85 -1.57 2.35 4.88
CA LEU A 85 -1.19 3.21 6.01
C LEU A 85 -0.24 4.34 5.62
N VAL A 86 0.46 4.22 4.48
CA VAL A 86 1.53 5.17 4.10
C VAL A 86 0.97 6.58 3.90
N ALA A 87 -0.11 6.72 3.14
CA ALA A 87 -0.68 8.05 2.88
C ALA A 87 -1.22 8.72 4.15
N PRO A 88 -2.06 8.06 4.99
CA PRO A 88 -2.47 8.61 6.28
C PRO A 88 -1.30 8.97 7.19
N ALA A 89 -0.25 8.15 7.27
CA ALA A 89 0.92 8.42 8.11
C ALA A 89 1.65 9.72 7.72
N LEU A 90 1.71 10.04 6.42
CA LEU A 90 2.29 11.27 5.90
C LEU A 90 1.36 12.47 6.08
N LEU A 91 0.06 12.29 5.81
CA LEU A 91 -0.95 13.34 6.00
C LEU A 91 -1.05 13.77 7.46
N ASP A 92 -1.03 12.80 8.39
CA ASP A 92 -1.00 13.07 9.83
C ASP A 92 0.25 13.84 10.25
N ARG A 93 1.31 13.89 9.43
CA ARG A 93 2.53 14.68 9.66
C ARG A 93 2.54 16.00 8.87
N GLY A 94 1.41 16.38 8.27
CA GLY A 94 1.27 17.59 7.48
C GLY A 94 1.95 17.52 6.12
N ILE A 95 2.26 16.31 5.63
CA ILE A 95 2.88 16.10 4.33
C ILE A 95 1.76 15.75 3.33
N PRO A 96 1.43 16.65 2.38
CA PRO A 96 0.41 16.37 1.39
C PRO A 96 0.87 15.27 0.44
N VAL A 97 0.01 14.28 0.23
CA VAL A 97 0.25 13.14 -0.66
C VAL A 97 -1.06 12.71 -1.32
N VAL A 98 -0.95 12.17 -2.53
CA VAL A 98 -2.08 11.62 -3.30
C VAL A 98 -1.70 10.25 -3.83
N GLY A 99 -2.62 9.29 -3.74
CA GLY A 99 -2.44 7.94 -4.26
C GLY A 99 -2.76 7.86 -5.75
N LEU A 100 -1.99 7.07 -6.50
CA LEU A 100 -2.35 6.66 -7.86
C LEU A 100 -2.97 5.28 -7.79
N ALA A 101 -4.19 5.12 -8.29
CA ALA A 101 -4.90 3.85 -8.26
C ALA A 101 -5.54 3.51 -9.60
N ARG A 102 -5.47 2.24 -9.99
CA ARG A 102 -6.31 1.73 -11.08
C ARG A 102 -7.71 1.42 -10.51
N PRO A 103 -8.80 1.74 -11.22
CA PRO A 103 -10.13 1.31 -10.82
C PRO A 103 -10.19 -0.21 -10.64
N ILE A 104 -10.74 -0.66 -9.51
CA ILE A 104 -11.03 -2.07 -9.26
C ILE A 104 -12.28 -2.47 -10.05
N ARG A 105 -12.27 -3.70 -10.58
CA ARG A 105 -13.34 -4.18 -11.47
C ARG A 105 -14.70 -4.23 -10.79
N GLU A 106 -14.73 -4.58 -9.51
CA GLU A 106 -15.95 -4.62 -8.71
C GLU A 106 -16.27 -3.20 -8.21
N ALA A 107 -17.27 -2.56 -8.82
CA ALA A 107 -17.56 -1.15 -8.61
C ALA A 107 -17.87 -0.81 -7.15
N ARG A 108 -18.58 -1.71 -6.44
CA ARG A 108 -18.90 -1.50 -5.02
C ARG A 108 -17.67 -1.51 -4.13
N LEU A 109 -16.71 -2.38 -4.44
CA LEU A 109 -15.44 -2.46 -3.73
C LEU A 109 -14.55 -1.25 -4.05
N ASP A 110 -14.52 -0.83 -5.31
CA ASP A 110 -13.76 0.37 -5.72
C ASP A 110 -14.27 1.62 -4.99
N GLN A 111 -15.59 1.81 -4.97
CA GLN A 111 -16.23 2.91 -4.25
C GLN A 111 -15.95 2.84 -2.75
N TRP A 112 -16.11 1.66 -2.13
CA TRP A 112 -15.86 1.48 -0.70
C TRP A 112 -14.42 1.83 -0.33
N LEU A 113 -13.43 1.45 -1.15
CA LEU A 113 -12.03 1.79 -0.94
C LEU A 113 -11.77 3.30 -1.07
N ASP A 114 -12.40 3.96 -2.04
CA ASP A 114 -12.26 5.40 -2.21
C ASP A 114 -12.86 6.17 -1.03
N GLU A 115 -14.02 5.73 -0.53
CA GLU A 115 -14.64 6.28 0.69
C GLU A 115 -13.76 6.07 1.92
N HIS A 116 -13.13 4.89 2.05
CA HIS A 116 -12.21 4.58 3.14
C HIS A 116 -10.98 5.49 3.11
N ARG A 117 -10.37 5.69 1.93
CA ARG A 117 -9.22 6.58 1.77
C ARG A 117 -9.60 8.05 2.02
N ALA A 118 -10.75 8.49 1.52
CA ALA A 118 -11.26 9.83 1.74
C ALA A 118 -11.54 10.12 3.22
N ALA A 119 -12.06 9.16 3.98
CA ALA A 119 -12.26 9.28 5.43
C ALA A 119 -10.94 9.52 6.20
N LEU A 120 -9.81 9.13 5.61
CA LEU A 120 -8.46 9.34 6.14
C LEU A 120 -7.78 10.59 5.55
N GLY A 121 -8.50 11.41 4.79
CA GLY A 121 -7.97 12.57 4.07
C GLY A 121 -7.11 12.22 2.86
N THR A 122 -7.04 10.94 2.47
CA THR A 122 -6.23 10.48 1.34
C THR A 122 -6.97 10.68 0.02
N GLY A 123 -6.48 11.61 -0.80
CA GLY A 123 -6.92 11.76 -2.17
C GLY A 123 -6.41 10.63 -3.06
N THR A 124 -7.20 10.24 -4.06
CA THR A 124 -6.82 9.22 -5.06
C THR A 124 -7.05 9.74 -6.47
N ILE A 125 -6.05 9.62 -7.33
CA ILE A 125 -6.15 9.89 -8.77
C ILE A 125 -6.27 8.54 -9.48
N LYS A 126 -7.37 8.35 -10.21
CA LYS A 126 -7.63 7.12 -10.95
C LYS A 126 -6.89 7.13 -12.29
N ILE A 127 -6.03 6.14 -12.51
CA ILE A 127 -5.34 5.95 -13.79
C ILE A 127 -6.10 4.94 -14.66
N TRP A 128 -6.51 5.35 -15.85
CA TRP A 128 -7.23 4.50 -16.80
C TRP A 128 -6.29 3.53 -17.52
N ALA A 129 -6.73 2.28 -17.66
CA ALA A 129 -6.10 1.30 -18.55
C ALA A 129 -6.48 1.64 -20.00
N GLY A 130 -5.73 2.54 -20.63
CA GLY A 130 -5.97 2.94 -22.02
C GLY A 130 -5.09 4.06 -22.57
N ALA A 131 -4.36 4.80 -21.74
CA ALA A 131 -3.52 5.93 -22.18
C ALA A 131 -2.23 5.53 -22.94
N PHE A 132 -1.94 4.24 -23.11
CA PHE A 132 -0.75 3.73 -23.83
C PHE A 132 -1.09 2.73 -24.96
N SER A 133 -2.32 2.75 -25.50
CA SER A 133 -2.69 1.91 -26.65
C SER A 133 -3.15 2.68 -27.89
N ALA A 134 -2.76 3.95 -28.00
CA ALA A 134 -2.89 4.71 -29.25
C ALA A 134 -1.80 5.79 -29.34
N CYS A 135 -0.60 5.36 -29.73
CA CYS A 135 0.39 6.10 -30.53
C CYS A 135 1.14 5.05 -31.35
#